data_AF-R2R2Q8-F1
#
_entry.id   AF-R2R2Q8-F1
#
_cell.length_a   1.000
_cell.length_b   1.000
_cell.length_c   1.000
_cell.angle_alpha   90.00
_cell.angle_beta   90.00
_cell.angle_gamma   90.00
#
_symmetry.space_group_name_H-M   'P 1'
#
loop_
_entity.id
_entity.type
_entity.pdbx_description
1 polymer ?
#
loop_
_entity_poly.entity_id
_entity_poly.type
_entity_poly.pdbx_seq_one_letter_code
_entity_poly.pdbx_strand_id
1 'polypeptide(L)'
;MTNPFKVVINQFNNEIANNSKEELNKQQKRNLFNQTKMYIFLQDFIEKIKPYLEEDEEIKAYLPMTNDGQNASVVGVGILGMYHPESEEAKAYVKNFNDLRGNRILIFTNQRMIYATIIEFLDQRIFFSYPYTTIKAITLKENKMTYFDWDESFPPKRVALYSYIFDFESSDHIFSELLGQRDADILIRQLETIPALKNIVVTQKVYRKRRFDRIVNNPVFAYRVAYYFSIVVAIGFLLVLALGGFFHIGPAKSLFDFTTDPALQMILSSLFE
;
A
#
# COMPACT_ATOMS: atom_id res chain seq x y z
N MET A 1 -49.22 -0.99 -4.38
CA MET A 1 -47.80 -1.40 -4.45
C MET A 1 -46.95 -0.29 -3.86
N THR A 2 -46.28 -0.55 -2.74
CA THR A 2 -45.38 0.40 -2.09
C THR A 2 -44.12 0.54 -2.95
N ASN A 3 -43.70 1.78 -3.23
CA ASN A 3 -42.51 2.04 -4.05
C ASN A 3 -41.28 1.38 -3.39
N PRO A 4 -40.53 0.50 -4.09
CA PRO A 4 -39.38 -0.22 -3.52
C PRO A 4 -38.33 0.72 -2.93
N PHE A 5 -38.15 1.91 -3.52
CA PHE A 5 -37.29 2.97 -2.98
C PHE A 5 -37.78 3.46 -1.61
N LYS A 6 -39.09 3.70 -1.45
CA LYS A 6 -39.67 4.12 -0.16
C LYS A 6 -39.58 3.01 0.89
N VAL A 7 -39.71 1.75 0.49
CA VAL A 7 -39.55 0.61 1.41
C VAL A 7 -38.11 0.53 1.90
N VAL A 8 -37.13 0.59 0.99
CA VAL A 8 -35.70 0.56 1.34
C VAL A 8 -35.31 1.76 2.20
N ILE A 9 -35.73 2.98 1.85
CA ILE A 9 -35.44 4.18 2.64
C ILE A 9 -36.13 4.14 4.02
N ASN A 10 -37.38 3.66 4.10
CA ASN A 10 -38.06 3.52 5.39
C ASN A 10 -37.44 2.41 6.24
N GLN A 11 -36.95 1.34 5.63
CA GLN A 11 -36.28 0.26 6.33
C GLN A 11 -34.90 0.70 6.85
N PHE A 12 -34.13 1.45 6.04
CA PHE A 12 -32.91 2.13 6.50
C PHE A 12 -33.20 3.13 7.63
N ASN A 13 -34.22 3.98 7.47
CA ASN A 13 -34.60 4.95 8.50
C ASN A 13 -35.06 4.26 9.80
N ASN A 14 -35.79 3.15 9.69
CA ASN A 14 -36.26 2.37 10.84
C ASN A 14 -35.13 1.56 11.50
N GLU A 15 -34.18 1.04 10.74
CA GLU A 15 -32.98 0.36 11.29
C GLU A 15 -32.03 1.35 11.97
N ILE A 16 -31.86 2.55 11.40
CA ILE A 16 -31.14 3.67 12.04
C ILE A 16 -31.86 4.11 13.33
N ALA A 17 -33.19 4.12 13.33
CA ALA A 17 -33.98 4.49 14.50
C ALA A 17 -34.00 3.42 15.61
N ASN A 18 -33.92 2.13 15.25
CA ASN A 18 -34.15 1.04 16.19
C ASN A 18 -32.87 0.35 16.71
N ASN A 19 -31.71 0.48 16.06
CA ASN A 19 -30.50 -0.28 16.43
C ASN A 19 -29.24 0.54 16.78
N SER A 20 -29.33 1.86 16.93
CA SER A 20 -28.25 2.64 17.55
C SER A 20 -28.81 3.81 18.34
N LYS A 21 -28.49 3.89 19.64
CA LYS A 21 -28.86 5.01 20.52
C LYS A 21 -28.26 6.37 20.13
N GLU A 22 -27.56 6.47 19.00
CA GLU A 22 -27.08 7.74 18.46
C GLU A 22 -27.28 7.75 16.95
N GLU A 23 -28.05 8.73 16.47
CA GLU A 23 -28.11 9.07 15.05
C GLU A 23 -26.69 9.36 14.57
N LEU A 24 -26.22 8.63 13.54
CA LEU A 24 -24.88 8.85 12.98
C LEU A 24 -24.67 10.34 12.69
N ASN A 25 -23.56 10.89 13.16
CA ASN A 25 -23.24 12.28 12.90
C ASN A 25 -23.02 12.52 11.39
N LYS A 26 -23.01 13.79 10.96
CA LYS A 26 -22.88 14.15 9.53
C LYS A 26 -21.66 13.52 8.86
N GLN A 27 -20.55 13.34 9.59
CA GLN A 27 -19.33 12.74 9.06
C GLN A 27 -19.48 11.22 8.90
N GLN A 28 -20.04 10.54 9.90
CA GLN A 28 -20.31 9.10 9.84
C GLN A 28 -21.29 8.76 8.72
N LYS A 29 -22.35 9.56 8.53
CA LYS A 29 -23.29 9.40 7.40
C LYS A 29 -22.59 9.57 6.04
N ARG A 30 -21.69 10.56 5.91
CA ARG A 30 -20.88 10.75 4.69
C ARG A 30 -19.93 9.58 4.45
N ASN A 31 -19.26 9.09 5.48
CA ASN A 31 -18.36 7.94 5.38
C ASN A 31 -19.11 6.68 4.95
N LEU A 32 -20.25 6.39 5.58
CA LEU A 32 -21.10 5.25 5.22
C LEU A 32 -21.59 5.36 3.78
N PHE A 33 -22.06 6.54 3.37
CA PHE A 33 -22.48 6.78 1.98
C PHE A 33 -21.34 6.51 0.98
N ASN A 34 -20.13 6.99 1.26
CA ASN A 34 -18.97 6.76 0.40
C ASN A 34 -18.55 5.29 0.36
N GLN A 35 -18.61 4.58 1.49
CA GLN A 35 -18.33 3.14 1.56
C GLN A 35 -19.34 2.34 0.74
N THR A 36 -20.63 2.63 0.88
CA THR A 36 -21.69 1.98 0.09
C THR A 36 -21.51 2.27 -1.40
N LYS A 37 -21.20 3.52 -1.77
CA LYS A 37 -20.91 3.88 -3.17
C LYS A 37 -19.73 3.09 -3.74
N MET A 38 -18.66 2.92 -2.96
CA MET A 38 -17.49 2.14 -3.37
C MET A 38 -17.81 0.66 -3.50
N TYR A 39 -18.60 0.12 -2.57
CA TYR A 39 -19.03 -1.28 -2.61
C TYR A 39 -19.87 -1.58 -3.84
N ILE A 40 -20.86 -0.73 -4.16
CA ILE A 40 -21.69 -0.86 -5.36
C ILE A 40 -20.80 -0.79 -6.61
N PHE A 41 -19.91 0.20 -6.68
CA PHE A 41 -18.98 0.33 -7.79
C PHE A 41 -18.11 -0.93 -7.96
N LEU A 42 -17.63 -1.52 -6.86
CA LEU A 42 -16.84 -2.75 -6.91
C LEU A 42 -17.64 -3.91 -7.50
N GLN A 43 -18.91 -4.07 -7.12
CA GLN A 43 -19.78 -5.09 -7.72
C GLN A 43 -19.94 -4.86 -9.23
N ASP A 44 -20.23 -3.62 -9.64
CA ASP A 44 -20.35 -3.26 -11.06
C ASP A 44 -19.04 -3.51 -11.83
N PHE A 45 -17.89 -3.24 -11.20
CA PHE A 45 -16.58 -3.52 -11.76
C PHE A 45 -16.35 -5.02 -11.97
N ILE A 46 -16.72 -5.86 -10.99
CA ILE A 46 -16.63 -7.31 -11.10
C ILE A 46 -17.51 -7.83 -12.24
N GLU A 47 -18.72 -7.31 -12.40
CA GLU A 47 -19.58 -7.66 -13.55
C GLU A 47 -18.93 -7.30 -14.90
N LYS A 48 -18.18 -6.20 -14.97
CA LYS A 48 -17.42 -5.83 -16.19
C LYS A 48 -16.23 -6.75 -16.47
N ILE A 49 -15.71 -7.45 -15.46
CA ILE A 49 -14.62 -8.42 -15.61
C ILE A 49 -15.16 -9.78 -16.09
N LYS A 50 -16.37 -10.17 -15.71
CA LYS A 50 -16.95 -11.48 -16.07
C LYS A 50 -16.87 -11.86 -17.56
N PRO A 51 -17.09 -10.96 -18.53
CA PRO A 51 -16.96 -11.29 -19.95
C PRO A 51 -15.56 -11.74 -20.39
N TYR A 52 -14.53 -11.49 -19.58
CA TYR A 52 -13.15 -11.90 -19.85
C TYR A 52 -12.76 -13.22 -19.19
N LEU A 53 -13.69 -13.83 -18.44
CA LEU A 53 -13.50 -15.15 -17.84
C LEU A 53 -13.74 -16.24 -18.89
N GLU A 54 -13.02 -17.35 -18.74
CA GLU A 54 -13.30 -18.56 -19.53
C GLU A 54 -14.65 -19.19 -19.11
N GLU A 55 -15.21 -20.06 -19.95
CA GLU A 55 -16.58 -20.60 -19.76
C GLU A 55 -16.78 -21.33 -18.41
N ASP A 56 -15.73 -21.99 -17.90
CA ASP A 56 -15.69 -22.67 -16.60
C ASP A 56 -14.87 -21.92 -15.53
N GLU A 57 -14.63 -20.63 -15.73
CA GLU A 57 -13.87 -19.79 -14.80
C GLU A 57 -14.80 -19.00 -13.87
N GLU A 58 -14.68 -19.27 -12.57
CA GLU A 58 -15.48 -18.63 -11.53
C GLU A 58 -14.61 -17.78 -10.61
N ILE A 59 -15.06 -16.56 -10.34
CA ILE A 59 -14.46 -15.70 -9.32
C ILE A 59 -14.77 -16.28 -7.93
N LYS A 60 -13.72 -16.57 -7.16
CA LYS A 60 -13.81 -17.11 -5.80
C LYS A 60 -13.64 -16.04 -4.73
N ALA A 61 -12.80 -15.04 -5.00
CA ALA A 61 -12.55 -13.93 -4.09
C ALA A 61 -11.93 -12.73 -4.83
N TYR A 62 -11.84 -11.60 -4.15
CA TYR A 62 -11.08 -10.44 -4.60
C TYR A 62 -10.41 -9.74 -3.42
N LEU A 63 -9.26 -9.14 -3.67
CA LEU A 63 -8.48 -8.34 -2.74
C LEU A 63 -8.32 -6.93 -3.33
N PRO A 64 -9.11 -5.95 -2.85
CA PRO A 64 -8.89 -4.56 -3.17
C PRO A 64 -7.58 -4.09 -2.55
N MET A 65 -6.78 -3.34 -3.30
CA MET A 65 -5.49 -2.80 -2.86
C MET A 65 -5.42 -1.31 -3.25
N THR A 66 -4.81 -0.49 -2.42
CA THR A 66 -4.63 0.94 -2.70
C THR A 66 -3.35 1.47 -2.09
N ASN A 67 -2.81 2.57 -2.62
CA ASN A 67 -1.65 3.25 -2.05
C ASN A 67 -2.08 4.13 -0.86
N ASP A 68 -2.56 3.54 0.22
CA ASP A 68 -3.00 4.23 1.45
C ASP A 68 -1.98 4.17 2.59
N GLY A 69 -0.76 3.71 2.29
CA GLY A 69 0.29 3.47 3.28
C GLY A 69 0.24 2.07 3.93
N GLN A 70 -0.82 1.29 3.70
CA GLN A 70 -0.89 -0.13 4.09
C GLN A 70 -0.46 -1.04 2.95
N ASN A 71 -0.84 -0.70 1.71
CA ASN A 71 -0.37 -1.40 0.53
C ASN A 71 0.52 -0.51 -0.35
N ALA A 72 1.52 -1.12 -0.97
CA ALA A 72 2.38 -0.45 -1.94
C ALA A 72 2.85 -1.43 -3.02
N SER A 73 2.59 -1.08 -4.28
CA SER A 73 3.12 -1.82 -5.43
C SER A 73 4.63 -1.62 -5.51
N VAL A 74 5.41 -2.66 -5.24
CA VAL A 74 6.89 -2.61 -5.27
C VAL A 74 7.41 -2.91 -6.66
N VAL A 75 6.75 -3.82 -7.38
CA VAL A 75 6.99 -4.13 -8.79
C VAL A 75 5.62 -4.45 -9.41
N GLY A 76 4.98 -3.42 -9.93
CA GLY A 76 3.70 -3.51 -10.63
C GLY A 76 3.75 -2.64 -11.88
N VAL A 77 3.24 -3.19 -12.98
CA VAL A 77 3.31 -2.60 -14.33
C VAL A 77 2.26 -1.49 -14.52
N GLY A 78 1.40 -1.24 -13.53
CA GLY A 78 0.48 -0.11 -13.52
C GLY A 78 1.22 1.21 -13.32
N ILE A 79 0.82 2.25 -14.04
CA ILE A 79 1.45 3.57 -13.95
C ILE A 79 1.24 4.06 -12.51
N LEU A 80 2.35 4.15 -11.75
CA LEU A 80 2.47 4.54 -10.34
C LEU A 80 1.70 5.82 -9.97
N GLY A 81 0.36 5.77 -9.91
CA GLY A 81 -0.51 6.90 -9.63
C GLY A 81 -0.50 8.04 -10.67
N MET A 82 0.30 7.96 -11.74
CA MET A 82 0.47 9.06 -12.71
C MET A 82 -0.43 8.96 -13.95
N TYR A 83 -1.33 7.97 -14.00
CA TYR A 83 -2.19 7.76 -15.18
C TYR A 83 -3.14 8.94 -15.42
N HIS A 84 -3.27 9.36 -16.68
CA HIS A 84 -4.21 10.38 -17.10
C HIS A 84 -5.37 9.72 -17.88
N PRO A 85 -6.61 9.76 -17.36
CA PRO A 85 -7.73 9.10 -18.02
C PRO A 85 -8.18 9.85 -19.28
N GLU A 86 -8.37 9.11 -20.36
CA GLU A 86 -8.80 9.64 -21.67
C GLU A 86 -10.31 9.46 -21.89
N SER A 87 -10.87 8.30 -21.53
CA SER A 87 -12.29 8.00 -21.65
C SER A 87 -13.16 8.74 -20.63
N GLU A 88 -14.41 8.99 -21.02
CA GLU A 88 -15.41 9.62 -20.15
C GLU A 88 -15.75 8.75 -18.92
N GLU A 89 -15.69 7.42 -19.05
CA GLU A 89 -15.90 6.49 -17.94
C GLU A 89 -14.79 6.63 -16.88
N ALA A 90 -13.52 6.65 -17.30
CA ALA A 90 -12.39 6.81 -16.40
C ALA A 90 -12.34 8.22 -15.77
N LYS A 91 -12.67 9.28 -16.52
CA LYS A 91 -12.82 10.64 -15.99
C LYS A 91 -13.94 10.74 -14.96
N ALA A 92 -15.08 10.11 -15.22
CA ALA A 92 -16.20 10.07 -14.29
C ALA A 92 -15.83 9.35 -12.99
N TYR A 93 -15.07 8.24 -13.07
CA TYR A 93 -14.53 7.55 -11.90
C TYR A 93 -13.66 8.46 -11.03
N VAL A 94 -12.68 9.16 -11.62
CA VAL A 94 -11.80 10.10 -10.89
C VAL A 94 -12.61 11.19 -10.21
N LYS A 95 -13.57 11.80 -10.91
CA LYS A 95 -14.44 12.84 -10.37
C LYS A 95 -15.33 12.34 -9.24
N ASN A 96 -15.80 11.10 -9.32
CA ASN A 96 -16.75 10.53 -8.38
C ASN A 96 -16.12 10.12 -7.05
N PHE A 97 -14.83 9.87 -7.03
CA PHE A 97 -14.17 9.27 -5.86
C PHE A 97 -12.91 10.01 -5.37
N ASN A 98 -12.61 11.20 -5.93
CA ASN A 98 -11.57 12.10 -5.44
C ASN A 98 -10.18 11.44 -5.25
N ASP A 99 -9.59 11.04 -6.37
CA ASP A 99 -8.24 10.45 -6.52
C ASP A 99 -8.07 8.99 -6.08
N LEU A 100 -8.12 8.10 -7.07
CA LEU A 100 -8.00 6.64 -6.91
C LEU A 100 -7.09 6.02 -7.97
N ARG A 101 -6.12 6.78 -8.50
CA ARG A 101 -5.19 6.28 -9.53
C ARG A 101 -4.35 5.10 -9.04
N GLY A 102 -4.22 4.95 -7.72
CA GLY A 102 -3.56 3.82 -7.07
C GLY A 102 -4.49 2.66 -6.70
N ASN A 103 -5.80 2.73 -7.00
CA ASN A 103 -6.72 1.64 -6.68
C ASN A 103 -6.56 0.49 -7.65
N ARG A 104 -6.29 -0.67 -7.07
CA ARG A 104 -6.01 -1.91 -7.75
C ARG A 104 -6.90 -3.00 -7.16
N ILE A 105 -7.11 -4.05 -7.93
CA ILE A 105 -7.80 -5.22 -7.45
C ILE A 105 -7.08 -6.46 -7.95
N LEU A 106 -6.93 -7.42 -7.05
CA LEU A 106 -6.50 -8.78 -7.38
C LEU A 106 -7.70 -9.70 -7.21
N ILE A 107 -8.19 -10.25 -8.32
CA ILE A 107 -9.32 -11.17 -8.37
C ILE A 107 -8.74 -12.58 -8.41
N PHE A 108 -9.23 -13.45 -7.53
CA PHE A 108 -8.87 -14.86 -7.49
C PHE A 108 -9.98 -15.67 -8.12
N THR A 109 -9.67 -16.40 -9.19
CA THR A 109 -10.60 -17.36 -9.78
C THR A 109 -10.21 -18.79 -9.38
N ASN A 110 -10.96 -19.78 -9.85
CA ASN A 110 -10.56 -21.19 -9.77
C ASN A 110 -9.36 -21.52 -10.67
N GLN A 111 -8.98 -20.67 -11.64
CA GLN A 111 -7.96 -20.99 -12.65
C GLN A 111 -6.74 -20.04 -12.66
N ARG A 112 -6.94 -18.75 -12.35
CA ARG A 112 -5.89 -17.73 -12.40
C ARG A 112 -6.15 -16.58 -11.43
N MET A 113 -5.11 -15.80 -11.18
CA MET A 113 -5.23 -14.47 -10.58
C MET A 113 -5.38 -13.43 -11.70
N ILE A 114 -6.29 -12.47 -11.53
CA ILE A 114 -6.47 -11.33 -12.44
C ILE A 114 -6.15 -10.07 -11.67
N TYR A 115 -5.17 -9.32 -12.13
CA TYR A 115 -4.79 -8.04 -11.54
C TYR A 115 -5.19 -6.90 -12.47
N ALA A 116 -5.89 -5.91 -11.92
CA ALA A 116 -6.29 -4.73 -12.68
C ALA A 116 -6.08 -3.46 -11.85
N THR A 117 -5.45 -2.46 -12.46
CA THR A 117 -5.60 -1.08 -12.03
C THR A 117 -6.99 -0.61 -12.47
N ILE A 118 -7.82 -0.16 -11.53
CA ILE A 118 -9.23 0.14 -11.84
C ILE A 118 -9.33 1.18 -12.95
N ILE A 119 -8.55 2.26 -12.88
CA ILE A 119 -8.60 3.34 -13.86
C ILE A 119 -8.15 2.90 -15.26
N GLU A 120 -7.09 2.10 -15.37
CA GLU A 120 -6.56 1.60 -16.65
C GLU A 120 -7.54 0.58 -17.30
N PHE A 121 -8.21 -0.24 -16.49
CA PHE A 121 -9.26 -1.13 -16.99
C PHE A 121 -10.49 -0.35 -17.46
N LEU A 122 -10.91 0.68 -16.71
CA LEU A 122 -12.03 1.52 -17.12
C LEU A 122 -11.76 2.24 -18.44
N ASP A 123 -10.50 2.60 -18.69
CA ASP A 123 -10.10 3.37 -19.86
C ASP A 123 -9.80 2.50 -21.09
N GLN A 124 -8.91 1.52 -20.92
CA GLN A 124 -8.33 0.75 -22.02
C GLN A 124 -8.64 -0.75 -21.92
N ARG A 125 -9.43 -1.17 -20.92
CA ARG A 125 -9.73 -2.60 -20.62
C ARG A 125 -8.47 -3.43 -20.37
N ILE A 126 -7.41 -2.79 -19.88
CA ILE A 126 -6.14 -3.45 -19.57
C ILE A 126 -6.24 -4.15 -18.21
N PHE A 127 -5.82 -5.41 -18.19
CA PHE A 127 -5.62 -6.21 -16.98
C PHE A 127 -4.52 -7.24 -17.24
N PHE A 128 -3.94 -7.75 -16.15
CA PHE A 128 -2.93 -8.80 -16.19
C PHE A 128 -3.54 -10.11 -15.68
N SER A 129 -3.27 -11.19 -16.40
CA SER A 129 -3.74 -12.52 -16.04
C SER A 129 -2.57 -13.42 -15.67
N TYR A 130 -2.68 -14.10 -14.53
CA TYR A 130 -1.64 -14.94 -13.96
C TYR A 130 -2.17 -16.36 -13.74
N PRO A 131 -2.11 -17.24 -14.75
CA PRO A 131 -2.53 -18.62 -14.62
C PRO A 131 -1.80 -19.34 -13.48
N TYR A 132 -2.52 -20.08 -12.64
CA TYR A 132 -1.88 -20.75 -11.50
C TYR A 132 -0.83 -21.77 -11.91
N THR A 133 -0.99 -22.37 -13.09
CA THR A 133 -0.07 -23.36 -13.66
C THR A 133 1.32 -22.78 -13.99
N THR A 134 1.42 -21.47 -14.22
CA THR A 134 2.67 -20.80 -14.54
C THR A 134 3.40 -20.28 -13.30
N ILE A 135 2.71 -20.19 -12.16
CA ILE A 135 3.27 -19.75 -10.89
C ILE A 135 3.92 -20.92 -10.18
N LYS A 136 5.25 -20.89 -10.06
CA LYS A 136 6.01 -21.98 -9.39
C LYS A 136 6.04 -21.86 -7.88
N ALA A 137 6.11 -20.63 -7.38
CA ALA A 137 6.11 -20.36 -5.96
C ALA A 137 5.58 -18.94 -5.70
N ILE A 138 4.92 -18.79 -4.56
CA ILE A 138 4.52 -17.50 -4.01
C ILE A 138 5.44 -17.20 -2.83
N THR A 139 6.00 -16.00 -2.83
CA THR A 139 6.73 -15.46 -1.70
C THR A 139 5.75 -14.68 -0.85
N LEU A 140 5.58 -15.09 0.41
CA LEU A 140 4.82 -14.35 1.40
C LEU A 140 5.70 -14.15 2.62
N LYS A 141 6.32 -12.97 2.72
CA LYS A 141 7.29 -12.68 3.77
C LYS A 141 6.80 -11.60 4.72
N GLU A 142 6.67 -11.96 5.99
CA GLU A 142 6.39 -11.01 7.07
C GLU A 142 7.63 -10.13 7.33
N ASN A 143 7.39 -8.83 7.49
CA ASN A 143 8.34 -7.86 7.97
C ASN A 143 7.74 -7.15 9.18
N LYS A 144 8.53 -7.07 10.25
CA LYS A 144 8.18 -6.37 11.48
C LYS A 144 9.02 -5.11 11.57
N MET A 145 8.36 -3.95 11.47
CA MET A 145 8.95 -2.67 11.81
C MET A 145 8.51 -2.28 13.21
N THR A 146 9.39 -1.62 13.96
CA THR A 146 9.07 -1.17 15.31
C THR A 146 9.36 0.31 15.38
N TYR A 147 8.40 1.10 15.84
CA TYR A 147 8.58 2.53 16.06
C TYR A 147 8.23 2.89 17.50
N PHE A 148 8.68 4.08 17.91
CA PHE A 148 8.33 4.66 19.20
C PHE A 148 7.16 5.60 18.99
N ASP A 149 6.07 5.31 19.69
CA ASP A 149 4.92 6.18 19.77
C ASP A 149 5.16 7.18 20.91
N TRP A 150 5.33 8.44 20.52
CA TRP A 150 5.59 9.57 21.41
C TRP A 150 4.32 10.35 21.76
N ASP A 151 3.18 10.03 21.15
CA ASP A 151 1.95 10.83 21.27
C ASP A 151 1.17 10.50 22.54
N GLU A 152 1.30 9.28 23.09
CA GLU A 152 0.41 8.80 24.16
C GLU A 152 1.05 8.69 25.56
N SER A 153 2.38 8.65 25.70
CA SER A 153 3.02 8.50 27.03
C SER A 153 4.53 8.72 27.07
N PHE A 154 5.05 9.12 28.24
CA PHE A 154 6.48 9.07 28.56
C PHE A 154 6.73 8.05 29.69
N PRO A 155 7.59 7.03 29.51
CA PRO A 155 8.43 6.78 28.33
C PRO A 155 7.62 6.33 27.10
N PRO A 156 8.11 6.62 25.88
CA PRO A 156 7.40 6.30 24.64
C PRO A 156 7.15 4.81 24.50
N LYS A 157 5.95 4.45 24.05
CA LYS A 157 5.57 3.05 23.88
C LYS A 157 6.15 2.51 22.59
N ARG A 158 6.76 1.33 22.67
CA ARG A 158 7.25 0.63 21.49
C ARG A 158 6.08 -0.07 20.78
N VAL A 159 5.76 0.34 19.57
CA VAL A 159 4.67 -0.22 18.75
C VAL A 159 5.27 -0.99 17.57
N ALA A 160 4.70 -2.18 17.29
CA ALA A 160 5.09 -3.00 16.16
C ALA A 160 4.10 -2.83 15.00
N LEU A 161 4.64 -2.57 13.81
CA LEU A 161 3.92 -2.60 12.54
C LEU A 161 4.32 -3.85 11.78
N TYR A 162 3.33 -4.60 11.33
CA TYR A 162 3.51 -5.80 10.52
C TYR A 162 3.11 -5.51 9.08
N SER A 163 4.00 -5.80 8.15
CA SER A 163 3.75 -5.75 6.71
C SER A 163 4.21 -7.04 6.05
N TYR A 164 3.62 -7.38 4.91
CA TYR A 164 3.91 -8.64 4.21
C TYR A 164 4.33 -8.33 2.78
N ILE A 165 5.41 -8.94 2.30
CA ILE A 165 5.76 -8.90 0.88
C ILE A 165 5.06 -10.08 0.22
N PHE A 166 4.09 -9.79 -0.64
CA PHE A 166 3.43 -10.76 -1.51
C PHE A 166 3.99 -10.65 -2.92
N ASP A 167 4.65 -11.71 -3.37
CA ASP A 167 5.48 -11.66 -4.57
C ASP A 167 5.52 -13.00 -5.31
N PHE A 168 5.37 -12.99 -6.62
CA PHE A 168 5.48 -14.19 -7.45
C PHE A 168 5.91 -13.86 -8.89
N GLU A 169 6.36 -14.89 -9.59
CA GLU A 169 6.65 -14.84 -11.02
C GLU A 169 5.66 -15.75 -11.75
N SER A 170 5.04 -15.22 -12.80
CA SER A 170 4.13 -15.92 -13.68
C SER A 170 4.61 -15.73 -15.12
N SER A 171 5.05 -16.81 -15.76
CA SER A 171 5.73 -16.76 -17.07
C SER A 171 6.94 -15.82 -17.05
N ASP A 172 6.88 -14.67 -17.72
CA ASP A 172 7.94 -13.64 -17.74
C ASP A 172 7.52 -12.36 -17.00
N HIS A 173 6.41 -12.39 -16.25
CA HIS A 173 5.90 -11.26 -15.47
C HIS A 173 6.15 -11.48 -13.97
N ILE A 174 6.60 -10.40 -13.31
CA ILE A 174 6.79 -10.34 -11.87
C ILE A 174 5.68 -9.50 -11.27
N PHE A 175 5.01 -10.06 -10.27
CA PHE A 175 4.07 -9.35 -9.42
C PHE A 175 4.70 -9.17 -8.04
N SER A 176 4.68 -7.94 -7.51
CA SER A 176 5.15 -7.67 -6.15
C SER A 176 4.39 -6.53 -5.49
N GLU A 177 3.76 -6.84 -4.36
CA GLU A 177 2.99 -5.91 -3.55
C GLU A 177 3.40 -6.04 -2.07
N LEU A 178 3.50 -4.91 -1.37
CA LEU A 178 3.49 -4.87 0.08
C LEU A 178 2.05 -4.85 0.57
N LEU A 179 1.73 -5.73 1.52
CA LEU A 179 0.42 -5.86 2.11
C LEU A 179 0.43 -5.47 3.58
N GLY A 180 -0.63 -4.80 4.02
CA GLY A 180 -0.95 -4.66 5.44
C GLY A 180 -1.35 -6.01 6.05
N GLN A 181 -1.34 -6.10 7.39
CA GLN A 181 -1.67 -7.35 8.09
C GLN A 181 -3.06 -7.90 7.70
N ARG A 182 -4.09 -7.04 7.63
CA ARG A 182 -5.46 -7.45 7.28
C ARG A 182 -5.55 -8.04 5.87
N ASP A 183 -4.86 -7.43 4.91
CA ASP A 183 -4.88 -7.86 3.52
C ASP A 183 -4.08 -9.16 3.33
N ALA A 184 -2.98 -9.32 4.08
CA ALA A 184 -2.24 -10.56 4.17
C ALA A 184 -3.09 -11.71 4.74
N ASP A 185 -3.89 -11.46 5.78
CA ASP A 185 -4.80 -12.48 6.34
C ASP A 185 -5.86 -12.94 5.33
N ILE A 186 -6.38 -12.02 4.51
CA ILE A 186 -7.30 -12.35 3.41
C ILE A 186 -6.58 -13.21 2.37
N LEU A 187 -5.37 -12.83 1.96
CA LEU A 187 -4.57 -13.58 1.01
C LEU A 187 -4.26 -15.00 1.53
N ILE A 188 -3.79 -15.14 2.76
CA ILE A 188 -3.51 -16.43 3.40
C ILE A 188 -4.75 -17.32 3.36
N ARG A 189 -5.92 -16.76 3.74
CA ARG A 189 -7.18 -17.48 3.65
C ARG A 189 -7.46 -17.96 2.22
N GLN A 190 -7.23 -17.15 1.19
CA GLN A 190 -7.46 -17.58 -0.19
C GLN A 190 -6.48 -18.66 -0.66
N LEU A 191 -5.21 -18.58 -0.26
CA LEU A 191 -4.21 -19.62 -0.52
C LEU A 191 -4.62 -20.96 0.12
N GLU A 192 -5.31 -20.91 1.26
CA GLU A 192 -5.80 -22.07 2.01
C GLU A 192 -7.21 -22.55 1.61
N THR A 193 -7.99 -21.79 0.86
CA THR A 193 -9.36 -22.18 0.48
C THR A 193 -9.47 -22.56 -0.98
N ILE A 194 -8.78 -21.86 -1.89
CA ILE A 194 -8.87 -22.07 -3.33
C ILE A 194 -8.00 -23.29 -3.72
N PRO A 195 -8.59 -24.39 -4.23
CA PRO A 195 -7.84 -25.63 -4.47
C PRO A 195 -6.62 -25.48 -5.38
N ALA A 196 -6.73 -24.67 -6.42
CA ALA A 196 -5.62 -24.46 -7.36
C ALA A 196 -4.44 -23.69 -6.74
N LEU A 197 -4.70 -22.78 -5.79
CA LEU A 197 -3.67 -22.03 -5.07
C LEU A 197 -2.93 -22.88 -4.05
N LYS A 198 -3.60 -23.85 -3.41
CA LYS A 198 -2.98 -24.78 -2.44
C LYS A 198 -1.79 -25.54 -3.01
N ASN A 199 -1.81 -25.80 -4.31
CA ASN A 199 -0.76 -26.55 -4.99
C ASN A 199 0.49 -25.69 -5.26
N ILE A 200 0.41 -24.37 -5.08
CA ILE A 200 1.54 -23.46 -5.26
C ILE A 200 2.37 -23.43 -3.97
N VAL A 201 3.69 -23.59 -4.11
CA VAL A 201 4.60 -23.58 -2.97
C VAL A 201 4.68 -22.16 -2.38
N VAL A 202 4.34 -21.99 -1.11
CA VAL A 202 4.52 -20.72 -0.37
C VAL A 202 5.88 -20.71 0.31
N THR A 203 6.66 -19.64 0.11
CA THR A 203 8.03 -19.53 0.62
C THR A 203 8.30 -18.16 1.24
N GLN A 204 9.35 -18.07 2.05
CA GLN A 204 9.82 -16.83 2.67
C GLN A 204 10.90 -16.09 1.83
N LYS A 205 11.37 -16.69 0.73
CA LYS A 205 12.46 -16.17 -0.10
C LYS A 205 11.96 -15.99 -1.53
N VAL A 206 12.31 -14.84 -2.11
CA VAL A 206 11.94 -14.50 -3.49
C VAL A 206 12.38 -15.60 -4.46
N TYR A 207 11.40 -16.23 -5.09
CA TYR A 207 11.63 -17.23 -6.13
C TYR A 207 11.61 -16.55 -7.50
N ARG A 208 12.65 -16.78 -8.30
CA ARG A 208 12.67 -16.47 -9.74
C ARG A 208 13.26 -17.60 -10.57
N LYS A 209 12.79 -17.76 -11.81
CA LYS A 209 13.35 -18.69 -12.80
C LYS A 209 14.79 -18.31 -13.15
N ARG A 210 15.05 -17.04 -13.44
CA ARG A 210 16.40 -16.52 -13.72
C ARG A 210 17.09 -16.12 -12.41
N ARG A 211 18.33 -16.55 -12.22
CA ARG A 211 19.10 -16.27 -10.98
C ARG A 211 19.44 -14.79 -10.82
N PHE A 212 19.68 -14.08 -11.92
CA PHE A 212 20.00 -12.64 -11.89
C PHE A 212 18.82 -11.81 -11.39
N ASP A 213 17.60 -12.16 -11.80
CA ASP A 213 16.38 -11.47 -11.39
C ASP A 213 16.08 -11.66 -9.89
N ARG A 214 16.67 -12.67 -9.24
CA ARG A 214 16.60 -12.84 -7.77
C ARG A 214 17.38 -11.77 -7.01
N ILE A 215 18.26 -11.02 -7.67
CA ILE A 215 19.04 -9.95 -7.07
C ILE A 215 18.48 -8.59 -7.51
N VAL A 216 18.30 -8.39 -8.82
CA VAL A 216 17.86 -7.09 -9.37
C VAL A 216 16.39 -6.80 -9.09
N ASN A 217 15.51 -7.81 -9.27
CA ASN A 217 14.06 -7.67 -9.10
C ASN A 217 13.59 -8.26 -7.77
N ASN A 218 14.36 -8.03 -6.71
CA ASN A 218 14.09 -8.53 -5.38
C ASN A 218 13.66 -7.38 -4.46
N PRO A 219 12.34 -7.26 -4.17
CA PRO A 219 11.80 -6.19 -3.33
C PRO A 219 12.40 -6.20 -1.92
N VAL A 220 12.67 -7.39 -1.37
CA VAL A 220 13.29 -7.57 -0.05
C VAL A 220 14.71 -7.01 -0.03
N PHE A 221 15.47 -7.24 -1.10
CA PHE A 221 16.84 -6.75 -1.22
C PHE A 221 16.86 -5.23 -1.45
N ALA A 222 16.02 -4.72 -2.35
CA ALA A 222 15.87 -3.29 -2.62
C ALA A 222 15.57 -2.50 -1.35
N TYR A 223 14.61 -2.96 -0.53
CA TYR A 223 14.28 -2.34 0.75
C TYR A 223 15.49 -2.29 1.70
N ARG A 224 16.23 -3.39 1.84
CA ARG A 224 17.42 -3.44 2.69
C ARG A 224 18.51 -2.48 2.21
N VAL A 225 18.78 -2.46 0.90
CA VAL A 225 19.78 -1.56 0.31
C VAL A 225 19.39 -0.11 0.54
N ALA A 226 18.14 0.27 0.27
CA ALA A 226 17.66 1.63 0.48
C ALA A 226 17.81 2.07 1.96
N TYR A 227 17.43 1.20 2.90
CA TYR A 227 17.56 1.46 4.33
C TYR A 227 19.03 1.68 4.75
N TYR A 228 19.93 0.74 4.43
CA TYR A 228 21.34 0.86 4.84
C TYR A 228 22.07 1.98 4.10
N PHE A 229 21.81 2.17 2.81
CA PHE A 229 22.39 3.25 2.03
C PHE A 229 22.02 4.62 2.60
N SER A 230 20.75 4.82 2.98
CA SER A 230 20.30 6.08 3.59
C SER A 230 21.01 6.36 4.91
N ILE A 231 21.23 5.33 5.75
CA ILE A 231 21.99 5.46 7.01
C ILE A 231 23.45 5.84 6.71
N VAL A 232 24.10 5.17 5.75
CA VAL A 232 25.49 5.47 5.39
C VAL A 232 25.63 6.90 4.86
N VAL A 233 24.70 7.35 4.01
CA VAL A 233 24.67 8.74 3.51
C VAL A 233 24.48 9.73 4.65
N ALA A 234 23.57 9.46 5.58
CA ALA A 234 23.35 10.32 6.75
C ALA A 234 24.60 10.40 7.66
N ILE A 235 25.24 9.27 7.94
CA ILE A 235 26.50 9.22 8.71
C ILE A 235 27.60 9.98 7.97
N GLY A 236 27.77 9.76 6.66
CA GLY A 236 28.74 10.47 5.84
C GLY A 236 28.50 11.98 5.85
N PHE A 237 27.25 12.41 5.72
CA PHE A 237 26.87 13.82 5.82
C PHE A 237 27.20 14.41 7.19
N LEU A 238 26.88 13.71 8.29
CA LEU A 238 27.23 14.15 9.64
C LEU A 238 28.75 14.23 9.85
N LEU A 239 29.52 13.27 9.31
CA LEU A 239 30.99 13.30 9.34
C LEU A 239 31.55 14.49 8.55
N VAL A 240 30.99 14.79 7.38
CA VAL A 240 31.38 15.97 6.58
C VAL A 240 31.08 17.26 7.34
N LEU A 241 29.93 17.37 8.01
CA LEU A 241 29.61 18.51 8.86
C LEU A 241 30.57 18.64 10.05
N ALA A 242 30.89 17.53 10.73
CA ALA A 242 31.82 17.52 11.87
C ALA A 242 33.25 17.89 11.44
N LEU A 243 33.74 17.33 10.33
CA LEU A 243 35.06 17.62 9.79
C LEU A 243 35.12 19.06 9.22
N GLY A 244 34.10 19.50 8.49
CA GLY A 244 34.01 20.88 7.98
C GLY A 244 33.95 21.93 9.10
N GLY A 245 33.23 21.61 10.18
CA GLY A 245 33.23 22.40 11.42
C GLY A 245 34.60 22.43 12.09
N PHE A 246 35.24 21.27 12.31
CA PHE A 246 36.55 21.15 12.96
C PHE A 246 37.69 21.80 12.16
N PHE A 247 37.70 21.64 10.84
CA PHE A 247 38.71 22.22 9.96
C PHE A 247 38.36 23.64 9.45
N HIS A 248 37.19 24.17 9.81
CA HIS A 248 36.70 25.49 9.41
C HIS A 248 36.60 25.66 7.88
N ILE A 249 36.21 24.60 7.17
CA ILE A 249 36.08 24.56 5.70
C ILE A 249 34.60 24.44 5.33
N GLY A 250 34.12 25.34 4.45
CA GLY A 250 32.78 25.28 3.88
C GLY A 250 31.66 25.87 4.75
N PRO A 251 30.38 25.64 4.40
CA PRO A 251 29.22 26.29 5.02
C PRO A 251 28.97 25.90 6.48
N ALA A 252 29.62 24.84 6.97
CA ALA A 252 29.55 24.41 8.37
C ALA A 252 30.47 25.23 9.31
N LYS A 253 31.37 26.07 8.78
CA LYS A 253 32.28 26.90 9.57
C LYS A 253 31.55 27.79 10.57
N SER A 254 30.47 28.45 10.14
CA SER A 254 29.68 29.37 10.99
C SER A 254 28.89 28.67 12.09
N LEU A 255 28.71 27.34 12.03
CA LEU A 255 28.02 26.58 13.08
C LEU A 255 28.94 26.24 14.27
N PHE A 256 30.27 26.35 14.10
CA PHE A 256 31.27 25.99 15.10
C PHE A 256 32.21 27.16 15.49
N ASP A 257 32.02 28.35 14.89
CA ASP A 257 32.66 29.60 15.34
C ASP A 257 31.98 30.11 16.63
N PHE A 258 32.24 29.44 17.76
CA PHE A 258 31.77 29.85 19.10
C PHE A 258 32.50 31.09 19.65
N THR A 259 33.49 31.62 18.93
CA THR A 259 34.33 32.75 19.34
C THR A 259 33.71 34.12 19.07
N THR A 260 32.57 34.18 18.38
CA THR A 260 31.88 35.44 18.04
C THR A 260 30.55 35.65 18.75
N ASP A 261 30.16 34.77 19.67
CA ASP A 261 28.92 34.94 20.43
C ASP A 261 29.15 35.88 21.63
N PRO A 262 28.59 37.11 21.62
CA PRO A 262 28.81 38.09 22.69
C PRO A 262 28.34 37.60 24.06
N ALA A 263 27.43 36.63 24.12
CA ALA A 263 26.96 36.04 25.37
C ALA A 263 28.03 35.19 26.08
N LEU A 264 28.88 34.47 25.34
CA LEU A 264 29.95 33.64 25.91
C LEU A 264 31.15 34.47 26.37
N GLN A 265 31.46 35.56 25.67
CA GLN A 265 32.49 36.51 26.11
C GLN A 265 32.11 37.20 27.42
N MET A 266 30.83 37.54 27.60
CA MET A 266 30.34 38.19 28.82
C MET A 266 30.38 37.28 30.06
N ILE A 267 30.23 35.97 29.87
CA ILE A 267 30.34 34.96 30.94
C ILE A 267 31.82 34.67 31.28
N LEU A 268 32.70 34.64 30.28
CA LEU A 268 34.14 34.45 30.50
C LEU A 268 34.80 35.66 31.17
N SER A 269 34.38 36.89 30.85
CA SER A 269 34.92 38.10 31.49
C SER A 269 34.52 38.24 32.96
N SER A 270 33.35 37.74 33.37
CA SER A 270 32.88 37.82 34.77
C SER A 270 33.41 36.72 35.68
N LEU A 271 34.08 35.70 35.13
CA LEU A 271 34.73 34.62 35.88
C LEU A 271 36.21 34.93 36.21
N PHE A 272 36.79 35.99 35.64
CA PHE A 272 38.18 36.39 35.82
C PHE A 272 38.36 37.80 36.44
N GLU A 273 37.31 38.39 37.00
CA GLU A 273 37.35 39.49 37.98
C GLU A 273 37.17 38.95 39.40
#